data_AF-A0A2E3LWI2-F1
#
_entry.id   AF-A0A2E3LWI2-F1
#
_cell.length_a   1.000
_cell.length_b   1.000
_cell.length_c   1.000
_cell.angle_alpha   90.00
_cell.angle_beta   90.00
_cell.angle_gamma   90.00
#
_symmetry.space_group_name_H-M   'P 1'
#
loop_
_entity.id
_entity.type
_entity.pdbx_description
1 polymer ?
#
loop_
_entity_poly.entity_id
_entity_poly.type
_entity_poly.pdbx_seq_one_letter_code
_entity_poly.pdbx_strand_id
1 'polypeptide(L)'
;MYSIDRSRFRVLLLLFSLFFSSLIFSQSDHEPVELEHLRNLQLITEKNLERQKNLISLLENFHREQSIYLDDLENRAQMQRVIQAGTKVLHHAEEYDLSYLFRSSFIDELRFFHHMSIPSKGLIDPRKTSNEQNSIL
;
A
#
# COMPACT_ATOMS: atom_id res chain seq x y z
N MET A 1 40.73 -59.34 -27.58
CA MET A 1 39.41 -58.69 -27.78
C MET A 1 38.45 -59.27 -26.76
N TYR A 2 38.10 -58.53 -25.71
CA TYR A 2 37.15 -59.02 -24.70
C TYR A 2 35.71 -58.83 -25.20
N SER A 3 35.04 -59.95 -25.47
CA SER A 3 33.59 -59.99 -25.70
C SER A 3 32.90 -59.66 -24.38
N ILE A 4 32.41 -58.42 -24.25
CA ILE A 4 31.58 -58.02 -23.12
C ILE A 4 30.26 -58.80 -23.21
N ASP A 5 30.05 -59.67 -22.23
CA ASP A 5 28.85 -60.50 -22.11
C ASP A 5 27.61 -59.60 -21.94
N ARG A 6 26.63 -59.73 -22.85
CA ARG A 6 25.40 -58.91 -22.89
C ARG A 6 24.63 -58.94 -21.57
N SER A 7 24.75 -60.01 -20.81
CA SER A 7 24.13 -60.15 -19.48
C SER A 7 24.71 -59.13 -18.48
N ARG A 8 26.04 -59.01 -18.43
CA ARG A 8 26.75 -58.08 -17.53
C ARG A 8 26.49 -56.63 -17.88
N PHE A 9 26.38 -56.32 -19.17
CA PHE A 9 26.02 -54.98 -19.65
C PHE A 9 24.60 -54.56 -19.19
N ARG A 10 23.63 -55.48 -19.23
CA ARG A 10 22.26 -55.20 -18.75
C ARG A 10 22.19 -54.95 -17.25
N VAL A 11 22.93 -55.73 -16.45
CA VAL A 11 23.00 -55.52 -14.99
C VAL A 11 23.65 -54.17 -14.67
N LEU A 12 24.73 -53.81 -15.36
CA LEU A 12 25.37 -52.50 -15.19
C LEU A 12 24.43 -51.35 -15.55
N LEU A 13 23.65 -51.50 -16.63
CA LEU A 13 22.69 -50.48 -17.06
C LEU A 13 21.51 -50.33 -16.08
N LEU A 14 21.06 -51.44 -15.49
CA LEU A 14 20.06 -51.42 -14.41
C LEU A 14 20.59 -50.73 -13.16
N LEU A 15 21.80 -51.09 -12.72
CA LEU A 15 22.46 -50.45 -11.57
C LEU A 15 22.67 -48.95 -11.81
N PHE A 16 23.09 -48.57 -13.02
CA PHE A 16 23.23 -47.17 -13.42
C PHE A 16 21.88 -46.44 -13.41
N SER A 17 20.82 -47.06 -13.93
CA SER A 17 19.48 -46.46 -13.90
C SER A 17 18.96 -46.24 -12.47
N LEU A 18 19.20 -47.18 -11.56
CA LEU A 18 18.80 -47.08 -10.16
C LEU A 18 19.60 -45.99 -9.43
N PHE A 19 20.89 -45.87 -9.73
CA PHE A 19 21.77 -44.84 -9.14
C PHE A 19 21.40 -43.42 -9.62
N PHE A 20 21.05 -43.26 -10.90
CA PHE A 20 20.56 -41.98 -11.43
C PHE A 20 19.17 -41.61 -10.91
N SER A 21 18.31 -42.61 -10.68
CA SER A 21 16.99 -42.41 -10.07
C SER A 21 17.11 -41.79 -8.67
N SER A 22 18.08 -42.26 -7.86
CA SER A 22 18.34 -41.68 -6.53
C SER A 22 18.96 -40.28 -6.56
N LEU A 23 19.71 -39.95 -7.62
CA LEU A 23 20.31 -38.62 -7.80
C LEU A 23 19.27 -37.56 -8.22
N ILE A 24 18.27 -37.94 -9.02
CA ILE A 24 17.18 -37.04 -9.44
C ILE A 24 16.20 -36.76 -8.28
N PHE A 25 16.04 -37.69 -7.34
CA PHE A 25 15.14 -37.52 -6.17
C PHE A 25 15.77 -36.75 -5.00
N SER A 26 17.06 -36.43 -5.04
CA SER A 26 17.76 -35.72 -3.95
C SER A 26 17.92 -34.21 -4.18
N GLN A 27 17.20 -33.63 -5.16
CA GLN A 27 17.23 -32.21 -5.50
C GLN A 27 15.85 -31.53 -5.34
N SER A 28 15.12 -31.80 -4.25
CA SER A 28 14.06 -30.88 -3.84
C SER A 28 14.65 -29.80 -2.91
N ASP A 29 15.40 -28.87 -3.49
CA ASP A 29 15.77 -27.59 -2.84
C ASP A 29 14.57 -26.65 -2.66
N HIS A 30 13.35 -27.15 -2.87
CA HIS A 30 12.14 -26.41 -2.58
C HIS A 30 11.88 -26.43 -1.08
N GLU A 31 12.00 -25.25 -0.48
CA GLU A 31 11.43 -24.97 0.83
C GLU A 31 9.97 -25.48 0.86
N PRO A 32 9.55 -26.18 1.93
CA PRO A 32 8.15 -26.58 2.10
C PRO A 32 7.21 -25.41 1.82
N VAL A 33 6.20 -25.64 0.98
CA VAL A 33 5.24 -24.60 0.54
C VAL A 33 4.61 -23.89 1.74
N GLU A 34 4.40 -24.61 2.84
CA GLU A 34 3.89 -24.08 4.11
C GLU A 34 4.84 -23.04 4.73
N LEU A 35 6.16 -23.26 4.67
CA LEU A 35 7.14 -22.29 5.16
C LEU A 35 7.18 -21.03 4.29
N GLU A 36 7.08 -21.18 2.97
CA GLU A 36 6.96 -20.03 2.06
C GLU A 36 5.69 -19.21 2.36
N HIS A 37 4.55 -19.88 2.58
CA HIS A 37 3.31 -19.22 2.99
C HIS A 37 3.45 -18.47 4.32
N LEU A 38 4.10 -19.08 5.32
CA LEU A 38 4.33 -18.43 6.61
C LEU A 38 5.26 -17.22 6.49
N ARG A 39 6.30 -17.28 5.65
CA ARG A 39 7.17 -16.13 5.38
C ARG A 39 6.43 -15.01 4.68
N ASN A 40 5.59 -15.32 3.70
CA ASN A 40 4.74 -14.34 3.02
C ASN A 40 3.76 -13.68 4.00
N LEU A 41 3.13 -14.47 4.88
CA LEU A 41 2.26 -13.95 5.93
C LEU A 41 3.01 -13.05 6.91
N GLN A 42 4.23 -13.43 7.32
CA GLN A 42 5.07 -12.60 8.17
C GLN A 42 5.38 -11.26 7.51
N LEU A 43 5.80 -11.27 6.25
CA LEU A 43 6.14 -10.06 5.49
C LEU A 43 4.92 -9.14 5.31
N ILE A 44 3.73 -9.69 5.06
CA ILE A 44 2.48 -8.91 5.01
C ILE A 44 2.17 -8.31 6.39
N THR A 45 2.36 -9.08 7.45
CA THR A 45 2.12 -8.63 8.83
C THR A 45 3.06 -7.49 9.22
N GLU A 46 4.35 -7.59 8.90
CA GLU A 46 5.35 -6.55 9.14
C GLU A 46 5.02 -5.26 8.38
N LYS A 47 4.63 -5.36 7.10
CA LYS A 47 4.17 -4.21 6.31
C LYS A 47 2.93 -3.56 6.89
N ASN A 48 1.96 -4.35 7.35
CA ASN A 48 0.75 -3.83 7.99
C ASN A 48 1.07 -3.12 9.31
N LEU A 49 2.01 -3.66 10.09
CA LEU A 49 2.49 -3.02 11.31
C LEU A 49 3.16 -1.67 11.01
N GLU A 50 3.99 -1.60 9.96
CA GLU A 50 4.61 -0.34 9.53
C GLU A 50 3.56 0.70 9.11
N ARG A 51 2.56 0.29 8.33
CA ARG A 51 1.44 1.17 7.94
C ARG A 51 0.67 1.72 9.14
N GLN A 52 0.42 0.89 10.16
CA GLN A 52 -0.22 1.32 11.40
C GLN A 52 0.66 2.30 12.19
N LYS A 53 1.97 2.06 12.27
CA LYS A 53 2.91 3.00 12.91
C LYS A 53 2.92 4.36 12.22
N ASN A 54 2.91 4.37 10.88
CA ASN A 54 2.83 5.61 10.11
C ASN A 54 1.50 6.34 10.37
N LEU A 55 0.38 5.61 10.43
CA LEU A 55 -0.93 6.18 10.75
C LEU A 55 -0.96 6.79 12.16
N ILE A 56 -0.35 6.15 13.15
CA ILE A 56 -0.21 6.71 14.51
C ILE A 56 0.53 8.05 14.47
N SER A 57 1.66 8.12 13.77
CA SER A 57 2.43 9.37 13.65
C SER A 57 1.63 10.49 12.97
N LEU A 58 0.84 10.15 11.94
CA LEU A 58 -0.05 11.12 11.28
C LEU A 58 -1.16 11.62 12.21
N LEU A 59 -1.74 10.75 13.04
CA LEU A 59 -2.74 11.11 14.03
C LEU A 59 -2.17 12.01 15.13
N GLU A 60 -0.99 11.69 15.66
CA GLU A 60 -0.30 12.53 16.63
C GLU A 60 -0.06 13.93 16.07
N ASN A 61 0.38 14.02 14.81
CA ASN A 61 0.54 15.29 14.14
C ASN A 61 -0.79 16.04 13.98
N PHE A 62 -1.86 15.35 13.57
CA PHE A 62 -3.19 15.95 13.45
C PHE A 62 -3.68 16.52 14.79
N HIS A 63 -3.59 15.76 15.87
CA HIS A 63 -4.00 16.21 17.20
C HIS A 63 -3.17 17.39 17.71
N ARG A 64 -1.87 17.41 17.42
CA ARG A 64 -1.00 18.55 17.73
C ARG A 64 -1.44 19.81 16.98
N GLU A 65 -1.63 19.74 15.67
CA GLU A 65 -2.10 20.90 14.89
C GLU A 65 -3.50 21.35 15.32
N GLN A 66 -4.39 20.40 15.63
CA GLN A 66 -5.73 20.69 16.14
C GLN A 66 -5.67 21.42 17.48
N SER A 67 -4.84 20.95 18.43
CA SER A 67 -4.65 21.62 19.72
C SER A 67 -4.17 23.07 19.54
N ILE A 68 -3.20 23.29 18.65
CA ILE A 68 -2.66 24.63 18.38
C ILE A 68 -3.75 25.54 17.78
N TYR A 69 -4.57 25.03 16.87
CA TYR A 69 -5.67 25.79 16.28
C TYR A 69 -6.76 26.14 17.31
N LEU A 70 -7.02 25.26 18.27
CA LEU A 70 -7.99 25.53 19.34
C LEU A 70 -7.57 26.68 20.27
N ASP A 71 -6.28 27.02 20.32
CA ASP A 71 -5.78 28.16 21.08
C ASP A 71 -6.05 29.51 20.37
N ASP A 72 -6.20 29.51 19.04
CA ASP A 72 -6.50 30.70 18.22
C ASP A 72 -7.33 30.35 16.98
N LEU A 73 -8.65 30.33 17.16
CA LEU A 73 -9.61 29.92 16.14
C LEU A 73 -9.68 30.85 14.91
N GLU A 74 -9.18 32.08 15.02
CA GLU A 74 -9.16 33.06 13.93
C GLU A 74 -7.95 32.86 13.01
N ASN A 75 -6.97 32.05 13.43
CA ASN A 75 -5.75 31.81 12.68
C ASN A 75 -5.98 30.89 11.48
N ARG A 76 -6.26 31.50 10.33
CA ARG A 76 -6.45 30.78 9.06
C ARG A 76 -5.29 29.89 8.66
N ALA A 77 -4.05 30.28 8.98
CA ALA A 77 -2.88 29.47 8.66
C ALA A 77 -2.83 28.19 9.49
N GLN A 78 -3.19 28.24 10.78
CA GLN A 78 -3.31 27.05 11.62
C GLN A 78 -4.49 26.17 11.18
N MET A 79 -5.64 26.76 10.85
CA MET A 79 -6.78 26.02 10.28
C MET A 79 -6.37 25.23 9.03
N GLN A 80 -5.59 25.83 8.13
CA GLN A 80 -5.06 25.13 6.95
C GLN A 80 -4.14 23.96 7.30
N ARG A 81 -3.31 24.08 8.36
CA ARG A 81 -2.46 22.96 8.81
C ARG A 81 -3.27 21.81 9.37
N VAL A 82 -4.34 22.09 10.13
CA VAL A 82 -5.28 21.06 10.62
C VAL A 82 -5.91 20.33 9.44
N ILE A 83 -6.42 21.07 8.45
CA ILE A 83 -7.02 20.51 7.25
C ILE A 83 -6.04 19.62 6.48
N GLN A 84 -4.79 20.07 6.31
CA GLN A 84 -3.75 19.30 5.65
C GLN A 84 -3.37 18.04 6.43
N ALA A 85 -3.24 18.14 7.76
CA ALA A 85 -2.94 17.00 8.61
C ALA A 85 -4.08 15.97 8.57
N GLY A 86 -5.33 16.42 8.68
CA GLY A 86 -6.51 15.55 8.59
C GLY A 86 -6.63 14.87 7.22
N THR A 87 -6.34 15.59 6.14
CA THR A 87 -6.31 15.02 4.79
C THR A 87 -5.27 13.90 4.66
N LYS A 88 -4.08 14.07 5.27
CA LYS A 88 -3.06 13.01 5.27
C LYS A 88 -3.50 11.77 6.03
N VAL A 89 -4.15 11.95 7.19
CA VAL A 89 -4.72 10.83 7.96
C VAL A 89 -5.76 10.09 7.13
N LEU A 90 -6.69 10.81 6.52
CA LEU A 90 -7.73 10.22 5.68
C LEU A 90 -7.13 9.43 4.52
N HIS A 91 -6.21 10.05 3.77
CA HIS A 91 -5.61 9.41 2.59
C HIS A 91 -4.88 8.13 2.96
N HIS A 92 -4.07 8.15 4.03
CA HIS A 92 -3.37 6.96 4.50
C HIS A 92 -4.33 5.88 5.01
N ALA A 93 -5.41 6.28 5.68
CA ALA A 93 -6.43 5.34 6.16
C ALA A 93 -7.25 4.70 5.01
N GLU A 94 -7.46 5.41 3.92
CA GLU A 94 -8.16 4.89 2.74
C GLU A 94 -7.22 4.08 1.83
N GLU A 95 -5.97 4.52 1.61
CA GLU A 95 -4.97 3.83 0.76
C GLU A 95 -4.67 2.41 1.26
N TYR A 96 -4.68 2.21 2.58
CA TYR A 96 -4.33 0.93 3.21
C TYR A 96 -5.52 0.21 3.85
N ASP A 97 -6.75 0.59 3.50
CA ASP A 97 -7.99 0.01 4.04
C ASP A 97 -8.04 0.00 5.58
N LEU A 98 -7.46 1.01 6.24
CA LEU A 98 -7.40 1.14 7.71
C LEU A 98 -8.56 1.96 8.29
N SER A 99 -9.49 2.41 7.47
CA SER A 99 -10.63 3.23 7.89
C SER A 99 -11.51 2.54 8.95
N TYR A 100 -11.52 1.21 9.00
CA TYR A 100 -12.27 0.43 10.00
C TYR A 100 -11.76 0.62 11.44
N LEU A 101 -10.53 1.12 11.62
CA LEU A 101 -9.95 1.40 12.94
C LEU A 101 -10.57 2.63 13.61
N PHE A 102 -11.33 3.43 12.87
CA PHE A 102 -11.88 4.68 13.33
C PHE A 102 -13.40 4.63 13.47
N ARG A 103 -13.94 5.52 14.30
CA ARG A 103 -15.37 5.79 14.33
C ARG A 103 -15.78 6.43 13.01
N SER A 104 -16.95 6.06 12.48
CA SER A 104 -17.49 6.64 11.23
C SER A 104 -17.53 8.16 11.26
N SER A 105 -17.96 8.75 12.38
CA SER A 105 -18.03 10.20 12.57
C SER A 105 -16.69 10.90 12.40
N PHE A 106 -15.59 10.25 12.80
CA PHE A 106 -14.25 10.82 12.64
C PHE A 106 -13.80 10.80 11.18
N ILE A 107 -14.08 9.71 10.46
CA ILE A 107 -13.81 9.63 9.02
C ILE A 107 -14.62 10.69 8.25
N ASP A 108 -15.88 10.88 8.62
CA ASP A 108 -16.73 11.91 8.01
C ASP A 108 -16.19 13.33 8.25
N GLU A 109 -15.68 13.60 9.45
CA GLU A 109 -15.00 14.86 9.78
C GLU A 109 -13.74 15.07 8.93
N LEU A 110 -12.89 14.04 8.80
CA LEU A 110 -11.70 14.12 7.96
C LEU A 110 -12.03 14.34 6.48
N ARG A 111 -13.10 13.70 5.97
CA ARG A 111 -13.61 13.95 4.61
C ARG A 111 -14.10 15.37 4.44
N PHE A 112 -14.78 15.93 5.43
CA PHE A 112 -15.19 17.32 5.40
C PHE A 112 -13.97 18.25 5.27
N PHE A 113 -12.92 18.04 6.09
CA PHE A 113 -11.67 18.81 5.95
C PHE A 113 -11.02 18.63 4.58
N HIS A 114 -10.99 17.41 4.06
CA HIS A 114 -10.44 17.14 2.73
C HIS A 114 -11.17 17.94 1.64
N HIS A 115 -12.50 17.99 1.67
CA HIS A 115 -13.26 18.82 0.72
C HIS A 115 -12.96 20.31 0.84
N MET A 116 -12.69 20.81 2.05
CA MET A 116 -12.27 22.21 2.26
C MET A 116 -10.85 22.50 1.77
N SER A 117 -10.00 21.47 1.62
CA SER A 117 -8.62 21.61 1.13
C SER A 117 -8.50 21.77 -0.39
N ILE A 118 -9.53 21.33 -1.13
CA ILE A 118 -9.54 21.37 -2.59
C ILE A 118 -9.83 22.81 -3.02
N PRO A 119 -8.91 23.52 -3.70
CA PRO A 119 -9.21 24.83 -4.23
C PRO A 119 -10.36 24.68 -5.23
N SER A 120 -11.46 25.42 -5.00
CA SER A 120 -12.59 25.44 -5.92
C SER A 120 -12.12 25.94 -7.29
N LYS A 121 -11.81 25.02 -8.20
CA LYS A 121 -11.60 25.38 -9.60
C LYS A 121 -12.94 25.82 -10.17
N GLY A 122 -13.10 27.13 -10.35
CA GLY A 122 -14.05 27.71 -11.30
C GLY A 122 -15.48 27.88 -10.81
N LEU A 123 -15.73 28.88 -9.96
CA LEU A 123 -16.87 29.76 -10.23
C LEU A 123 -16.41 30.72 -11.33
N ILE A 124 -16.59 30.32 -12.59
CA ILE A 124 -16.56 31.26 -13.71
C ILE A 124 -17.69 32.25 -13.42
N ASP A 125 -17.35 33.50 -13.14
CA ASP A 125 -18.32 34.58 -13.06
C ASP A 125 -18.98 34.75 -14.45
N PRO A 126 -20.28 34.43 -14.60
CA PRO A 126 -20.97 34.60 -15.89
C PRO A 126 -21.09 36.07 -16.31
N ARG A 127 -20.64 37.04 -15.50
CA ARG A 127 -20.66 38.47 -15.86
C ARG A 127 -19.45 38.93 -16.68
N LYS A 128 -18.43 38.09 -16.91
CA LYS A 128 -17.22 38.50 -17.65
C LYS A 128 -17.20 38.15 -19.14
N THR A 129 -18.25 37.56 -19.70
CA THR A 129 -18.30 37.15 -21.12
C THR A 129 -19.13 38.05 -22.03
N SER A 130 -19.70 39.17 -21.56
CA SER A 130 -20.59 39.99 -22.41
C SER A 130 -19.96 41.22 -23.08
N ASN A 131 -18.66 41.49 -22.93
CA ASN A 131 -18.09 42.76 -23.42
C ASN A 131 -17.16 42.67 -24.65
N GLU A 132 -17.02 41.51 -25.29
CA GLU A 132 -16.18 41.38 -26.50
C GLU A 132 -16.95 41.22 -27.83
N GLN A 133 -18.29 41.33 -27.84
CA GLN A 133 -19.07 41.19 -29.09
C GLN A 133 -19.60 42.49 -29.71
N ASN A 134 -19.36 43.67 -29.14
CA ASN A 134 -19.87 44.94 -29.68
C ASN A 134 -18.80 45.89 -30.24
N SER A 135 -17.67 45.39 -30.72
CA SER A 135 -16.63 46.23 -31.35
C SER A 135 -16.15 45.72 -32.71
N ILE A 136 -17.04 45.06 -33.46
CA ILE A 136 -16.87 44.87 -34.91
C ILE A 136 -18.22 45.17 -35.57
N LEU A 137 -18.48 46.44 -35.80
CA LEU A 137 -19.30 46.98 -36.89
C LEU A 137 -18.94 48.46 -37.08
#